data_AF-A0A0G4LU73-F1
#
_entry.id   AF-A0A0G4LU73-F1
#
_cell.length_a   1.000
_cell.length_b   1.000
_cell.length_c   1.000
_cell.angle_alpha   90.00
_cell.angle_beta   90.00
_cell.angle_gamma   90.00
#
_symmetry.space_group_name_H-M   'P 1'
#
loop_
_entity.id
_entity.type
_entity.pdbx_description
1 polymer ?
#
loop_
_entity_poly.entity_id
_entity_poly.type
_entity_poly.pdbx_seq_one_letter_code
_entity_poly.pdbx_strand_id
1 'polypeptide(L)'
;MVAPLSDDWLRKVEASITRQGASVARTFEGTELTPRDFARVVPPTEWLNDEIVNGTLLWLDRFINLAAGVSDARSANRKCLALSSFIWKRIQDAGPGSTGRALRRFGVSKANFGDLDTVLLPVCENSHWTLIVVRPKMRTIAHMDSLSVAGSASKLKLAQAWVKAVLEENFIEAEWRVVRHEAPRQTNGYDCGVHTITNGMCI
;
A
#
# COMPACT_ATOMS: atom_id res chain seq x y z
N MET A 1 14.11 7.26 -9.42
CA MET A 1 13.83 8.07 -10.62
C MET A 1 12.83 7.34 -11.48
N VAL A 2 11.83 8.04 -12.01
CA VAL A 2 10.93 7.51 -13.05
C VAL A 2 11.63 7.74 -14.40
N ALA A 3 11.95 6.66 -15.10
CA ALA A 3 12.63 6.70 -16.40
C ALA A 3 11.62 6.48 -17.55
N PRO A 4 11.87 7.02 -18.75
CA PRO A 4 11.04 6.71 -19.91
C PRO A 4 11.07 5.21 -20.21
N LEU A 5 9.93 4.68 -20.64
CA LEU A 5 9.82 3.30 -21.11
C LEU A 5 10.51 3.14 -22.47
N SER A 6 11.00 1.93 -22.77
CA SER A 6 11.44 1.60 -24.13
C SER A 6 10.25 1.51 -25.09
N ASP A 7 10.48 1.68 -26.39
CA ASP A 7 9.45 1.58 -27.43
C ASP A 7 8.68 0.26 -27.37
N ASP A 8 9.35 -0.83 -26.98
CA ASP A 8 8.69 -2.13 -26.79
C ASP A 8 7.69 -2.14 -25.63
N TRP A 9 8.07 -1.53 -24.50
CA TRP A 9 7.18 -1.39 -23.36
C TRP A 9 6.05 -0.40 -23.63
N LEU A 10 6.31 0.71 -24.33
CA LEU A 10 5.28 1.65 -24.75
C LEU A 10 4.22 0.96 -25.60
N ARG A 11 4.62 0.21 -26.64
CA ARG A 11 3.68 -0.57 -27.47
C ARG A 11 2.85 -1.56 -26.66
N LYS A 12 3.45 -2.24 -25.67
CA LYS A 12 2.75 -3.17 -24.77
C LYS A 12 1.72 -2.47 -23.88
N VAL A 13 2.08 -1.30 -23.34
CA VAL A 13 1.20 -0.48 -22.50
C VAL A 13 0.04 0.06 -23.32
N GLU A 14 0.27 0.58 -24.52
CA GLU A 14 -0.80 1.06 -25.41
C GLU A 14 -1.75 -0.07 -25.84
N ALA A 15 -1.22 -1.27 -26.11
CA ALA A 15 -2.04 -2.42 -26.46
C ALA A 15 -2.86 -2.97 -25.27
N SER A 16 -2.49 -2.65 -24.02
CA SER A 16 -3.13 -3.20 -22.82
C SER A 16 -4.59 -2.79 -22.67
N ILE A 17 -4.95 -1.59 -23.12
CA ILE A 17 -6.31 -1.03 -23.01
C ILE A 17 -7.26 -1.55 -24.11
N THR A 18 -6.73 -2.03 -25.23
CA THR A 18 -7.52 -2.50 -26.39
C THR A 18 -7.47 -4.02 -26.58
N ARG A 19 -6.68 -4.74 -25.78
CA ARG A 19 -6.51 -6.19 -25.88
C ARG A 19 -7.86 -6.91 -25.78
N GLN A 20 -8.21 -7.69 -26.80
CA GLN A 20 -9.38 -8.57 -26.76
C GLN A 20 -9.05 -9.83 -25.95
N GLY A 21 -9.80 -10.09 -24.89
CA GLY A 21 -9.60 -11.24 -23.99
C GLY A 21 -9.89 -10.91 -22.52
N ALA A 22 -9.90 -11.93 -21.67
CA ALA A 22 -10.30 -11.78 -20.27
C ALA A 22 -9.21 -11.18 -19.36
N SER A 23 -7.92 -11.40 -19.65
CA SER A 23 -6.81 -10.98 -18.77
C SER A 23 -5.61 -10.45 -19.56
N VAL A 24 -5.04 -9.36 -19.05
CA VAL A 24 -3.83 -8.69 -19.55
C VAL A 24 -2.63 -9.04 -18.67
N ALA A 25 -2.82 -9.06 -17.35
CA ALA A 25 -1.79 -9.36 -16.35
C ALA A 25 -2.42 -9.94 -15.08
N ARG A 26 -1.60 -10.31 -14.09
CA ARG A 26 -2.05 -10.71 -12.77
C ARG A 26 -1.29 -9.97 -11.67
N THR A 27 -1.96 -9.69 -10.57
CA THR A 27 -1.29 -9.28 -9.32
C THR A 27 -0.51 -10.46 -8.74
N PHE A 28 0.37 -10.19 -7.77
CA PHE A 28 1.13 -11.24 -7.09
C PHE A 28 0.21 -12.29 -6.42
N GLU A 29 -0.95 -11.87 -5.90
CA GLU A 29 -1.93 -12.78 -5.28
C GLU A 29 -2.81 -13.51 -6.30
N GLY A 30 -2.62 -13.25 -7.60
CA GLY A 30 -3.29 -13.94 -8.69
C GLY A 30 -4.57 -13.26 -9.21
N THR A 31 -4.92 -12.07 -8.71
CA THR A 31 -6.05 -11.29 -9.23
C THR A 31 -5.80 -10.91 -10.68
N GLU A 32 -6.77 -11.18 -11.55
CA GLU A 32 -6.70 -10.82 -12.97
C GLU A 32 -6.79 -9.31 -13.14
N LEU A 33 -5.90 -8.75 -13.95
CA LEU A 33 -5.97 -7.37 -14.42
C LEU A 33 -6.45 -7.38 -15.87
N THR A 34 -7.54 -6.68 -16.12
CA THR A 34 -8.26 -6.63 -17.39
C THR A 34 -7.95 -5.33 -18.13
N PRO A 35 -8.32 -5.21 -19.43
CA PRO A 35 -8.18 -3.94 -20.14
C PRO A 35 -8.89 -2.76 -19.45
N ARG A 36 -9.94 -3.03 -18.65
CA ARG A 36 -10.64 -2.00 -17.86
C ARG A 36 -9.76 -1.43 -16.76
N ASP A 37 -8.92 -2.26 -16.13
CA ASP A 37 -7.98 -1.81 -15.10
C ASP A 37 -6.87 -0.96 -15.72
N PHE A 38 -6.35 -1.41 -16.87
CA PHE A 38 -5.35 -0.66 -17.63
C PHE A 38 -5.89 0.68 -18.14
N ALA A 39 -7.18 0.76 -18.50
CA ALA A 39 -7.83 2.02 -18.87
C ALA A 39 -7.88 3.05 -17.73
N ARG A 40 -7.62 2.64 -16.47
CA ARG A 40 -7.53 3.54 -15.31
C ARG A 40 -6.12 4.04 -15.01
N VAL A 41 -5.08 3.53 -15.69
CA VAL A 41 -3.67 3.87 -15.42
C VAL A 41 -2.91 4.35 -16.66
N VAL A 42 -3.29 3.91 -17.85
CA VAL A 42 -2.61 4.27 -19.10
C VAL A 42 -2.94 5.71 -19.54
N PRO A 43 -4.20 6.17 -19.53
CA PRO A 43 -4.49 7.55 -19.88
C PRO A 43 -3.98 8.53 -18.80
N PRO A 44 -3.46 9.71 -19.19
CA PRO A 44 -2.71 10.58 -18.29
C PRO A 44 -3.56 11.31 -17.22
N THR A 45 -4.89 11.25 -17.30
CA THR A 45 -5.80 12.02 -16.45
C THR A 45 -6.86 11.15 -15.75
N GLU A 46 -6.63 9.84 -15.69
CA GLU A 46 -7.56 8.89 -15.08
C GLU A 46 -7.24 8.60 -13.62
N TRP A 47 -8.28 8.28 -12.84
CA TRP A 47 -8.09 7.91 -11.43
C TRP A 47 -7.82 6.42 -11.35
N LEU A 48 -6.70 6.05 -10.72
CA LEU A 48 -6.36 4.65 -10.49
C LEU A 48 -7.47 3.95 -9.68
N ASN A 49 -7.77 2.71 -10.04
CA ASN A 49 -8.69 1.87 -9.28
C ASN A 49 -7.96 1.04 -8.20
N ASP A 50 -8.75 0.32 -7.40
CA ASP A 50 -8.24 -0.54 -6.32
C ASP A 50 -7.25 -1.60 -6.84
N GLU A 51 -7.53 -2.22 -7.99
CA GLU A 51 -6.71 -3.30 -8.54
C GLU A 51 -5.30 -2.81 -8.91
N ILE A 52 -5.19 -1.62 -9.51
CA ILE A 52 -3.90 -1.03 -9.87
C ILE A 52 -3.11 -0.65 -8.61
N VAL A 53 -3.72 0.07 -7.65
CA VAL A 53 -3.01 0.52 -6.44
C VAL A 53 -2.61 -0.65 -5.55
N ASN A 54 -3.56 -1.53 -5.21
CA ASN A 54 -3.29 -2.68 -4.37
C ASN A 54 -2.32 -3.65 -5.05
N GLY A 55 -2.54 -3.95 -6.34
CA GLY A 55 -1.69 -4.86 -7.10
C GLY A 55 -0.24 -4.40 -7.18
N THR A 56 -0.01 -3.11 -7.39
CA THR A 56 1.34 -2.53 -7.46
C THR A 56 2.05 -2.58 -6.10
N LEU A 57 1.35 -2.22 -5.02
CA LEU A 57 1.92 -2.29 -3.67
C LEU A 57 2.22 -3.73 -3.23
N LEU A 58 1.42 -4.71 -3.65
CA LEU A 58 1.70 -6.14 -3.43
C LEU A 58 2.94 -6.62 -4.21
N TRP A 59 3.15 -6.14 -5.43
CA TRP A 59 4.39 -6.40 -6.17
C TRP A 59 5.61 -5.76 -5.49
N LEU A 60 5.47 -4.56 -4.93
CA LEU A 60 6.51 -3.92 -4.12
C LEU A 60 6.83 -4.73 -2.86
N ASP A 61 5.81 -5.18 -2.12
CA ASP A 61 5.97 -6.08 -0.97
C ASP A 61 6.77 -7.33 -1.34
N ARG A 62 6.41 -7.96 -2.46
CA ARG A 62 7.11 -9.15 -2.96
C ARG A 62 8.56 -8.85 -3.31
N PHE A 63 8.81 -7.75 -4.03
CA PHE A 63 10.14 -7.35 -4.46
C PHE A 63 11.08 -7.11 -3.27
N ILE A 64 10.63 -6.34 -2.26
CA ILE A 64 11.44 -6.02 -1.07
C ILE A 64 11.77 -7.31 -0.29
N ASN A 65 10.79 -8.19 -0.09
CA ASN A 65 11.03 -9.43 0.63
C ASN A 65 11.98 -10.38 -0.11
N LEU A 66 11.86 -10.51 -1.42
CA LEU A 66 12.78 -11.31 -2.24
C LEU A 66 14.21 -10.75 -2.17
N ALA A 67 14.37 -9.43 -2.27
CA ALA A 67 15.67 -8.78 -2.14
C ALA A 67 16.30 -9.01 -0.75
N ALA A 68 15.48 -9.17 0.28
CA ALA A 68 15.92 -9.52 1.64
C ALA A 68 16.12 -11.04 1.86
N GLY A 69 16.05 -11.86 0.81
CA GLY A 69 16.22 -13.32 0.92
C GLY A 69 14.99 -14.07 1.46
N VAL A 70 13.83 -13.41 1.54
CA VAL A 70 12.57 -13.99 2.04
C VAL A 70 11.70 -14.42 0.86
N SER A 71 11.83 -15.69 0.46
CA SER A 71 11.12 -16.25 -0.70
C SER A 71 9.70 -16.74 -0.39
N ASP A 72 9.41 -17.14 0.85
CA ASP A 72 8.06 -17.52 1.28
C ASP A 72 7.22 -16.28 1.59
N ALA A 73 6.09 -16.15 0.90
CA ALA A 73 5.13 -15.05 1.10
C ALA A 73 4.44 -15.11 2.46
N ARG A 74 4.51 -16.22 3.20
CA ARG A 74 3.99 -16.34 4.57
C ARG A 74 5.08 -16.41 5.63
N SER A 75 6.31 -16.10 5.26
CA SER A 75 7.41 -16.11 6.22
C SER A 75 7.17 -15.15 7.37
N ALA A 76 7.42 -15.60 8.59
CA ALA A 76 7.41 -14.74 9.76
C ALA A 76 8.53 -13.69 9.73
N ASN A 77 9.57 -13.90 8.90
CA ASN A 77 10.76 -13.05 8.80
C ASN A 77 10.67 -11.98 7.71
N ARG A 78 9.48 -11.79 7.12
CA ARG A 78 9.24 -10.73 6.11
C ARG A 78 9.65 -9.35 6.62
N LYS A 79 10.13 -8.51 5.71
CA LYS A 79 10.56 -7.13 5.97
C LYS A 79 9.49 -6.12 5.65
N CYS A 80 8.80 -6.33 4.52
CA CYS A 80 7.69 -5.49 4.09
C CYS A 80 6.36 -6.25 4.25
N LEU A 81 5.29 -5.48 4.43
CA LEU A 81 3.91 -5.93 4.31
C LEU A 81 3.10 -4.83 3.61
N ALA A 82 2.67 -5.08 2.38
CA ALA A 82 1.62 -4.27 1.77
C ALA A 82 0.26 -4.92 2.06
N LEU A 83 -0.69 -4.11 2.51
CA LEU A 83 -2.07 -4.49 2.71
C LEU A 83 -2.93 -3.92 1.59
N SER A 84 -4.11 -4.50 1.36
CA SER A 84 -5.08 -3.91 0.44
C SER A 84 -5.86 -2.75 1.09
N SER A 85 -6.39 -1.85 0.27
CA SER A 85 -7.26 -0.73 0.67
C SER A 85 -8.46 -1.19 1.49
N PHE A 86 -8.95 -2.42 1.23
CA PHE A 86 -10.04 -3.03 1.98
C PHE A 86 -9.72 -3.30 3.46
N ILE A 87 -8.44 -3.40 3.83
CA ILE A 87 -8.05 -3.53 5.24
C ILE A 87 -8.32 -2.24 6.00
N TRP A 88 -8.06 -1.08 5.40
CA TRP A 88 -8.40 0.20 6.01
C TRP A 88 -9.91 0.33 6.21
N LYS A 89 -10.70 0.05 5.17
CA LYS A 89 -12.17 0.03 5.26
C LYS A 89 -12.66 -0.89 6.37
N ARG A 90 -12.07 -2.08 6.50
CA ARG A 90 -12.40 -3.01 7.61
C ARG A 90 -12.07 -2.43 8.99
N ILE A 91 -10.93 -1.74 9.15
CA ILE A 91 -10.57 -1.09 10.41
C ILE A 91 -11.60 -0.03 10.78
N GLN A 92 -12.13 0.71 9.81
CA GLN A 92 -13.19 1.70 10.02
C GLN A 92 -14.51 1.05 10.41
N ASP A 93 -14.95 0.04 9.65
CA ASP A 93 -16.28 -0.56 9.78
C ASP A 93 -16.40 -1.52 10.99
N ALA A 94 -15.36 -2.33 11.22
CA ALA A 94 -15.36 -3.41 12.22
C ALA A 94 -14.37 -3.15 13.38
N GLY A 95 -13.69 -2.00 13.37
CA GLY A 95 -12.80 -1.55 14.42
C GLY A 95 -11.35 -2.03 14.30
N PRO A 96 -10.42 -1.45 15.08
CA PRO A 96 -8.98 -1.72 15.03
C PRO A 96 -8.57 -3.20 15.17
N GLY A 97 -9.27 -3.99 15.99
CA GLY A 97 -8.94 -5.40 16.23
C GLY A 97 -9.37 -6.37 15.11
N SER A 98 -10.06 -5.90 14.07
CA SER A 98 -10.71 -6.74 13.05
C SER A 98 -9.75 -7.39 12.01
N THR A 99 -8.46 -7.06 12.08
CA THR A 99 -7.48 -7.42 11.03
C THR A 99 -6.69 -8.69 11.31
N GLY A 100 -6.82 -9.29 12.49
CA GLY A 100 -5.99 -10.43 12.92
C GLY A 100 -6.04 -11.63 11.96
N ARG A 101 -7.20 -11.95 11.38
CA ARG A 101 -7.30 -13.03 10.36
C ARG A 101 -6.57 -12.67 9.06
N ALA A 102 -6.63 -11.41 8.65
CA ALA A 102 -5.98 -10.96 7.42
C ALA A 102 -4.46 -10.98 7.58
N LEU A 103 -3.92 -10.44 8.68
CA LEU A 103 -2.49 -10.45 8.97
C LEU A 103 -1.90 -11.86 9.01
N ARG A 104 -2.61 -12.82 9.61
CA ARG A 104 -2.16 -14.23 9.65
C ARG A 104 -2.01 -14.86 8.26
N ARG A 105 -2.75 -14.40 7.24
CA ARG A 105 -2.58 -14.90 5.86
C ARG A 105 -1.22 -14.54 5.25
N PHE A 106 -0.59 -13.47 5.77
CA PHE A 106 0.74 -13.01 5.40
C PHE A 106 1.84 -13.52 6.34
N GLY A 107 1.50 -14.41 7.29
CA GLY A 107 2.44 -14.86 8.32
C GLY A 107 2.72 -13.83 9.42
N VAL A 108 1.86 -12.82 9.54
CA VAL A 108 2.02 -11.74 10.52
C VAL A 108 1.11 -11.96 11.72
N SER A 109 1.71 -11.84 12.88
CA SER A 109 1.12 -12.02 14.21
C SER A 109 1.67 -10.96 15.15
N LYS A 110 1.11 -10.88 16.35
CA LYS A 110 1.64 -10.03 17.41
C LYS A 110 3.11 -10.29 17.75
N ALA A 111 3.57 -11.55 17.61
CA ALA A 111 4.93 -11.94 17.99
C ALA A 111 6.00 -11.37 17.04
N ASN A 112 5.67 -11.17 15.76
CA ASN A 112 6.62 -10.73 14.73
C ASN A 112 6.23 -9.41 14.04
N PHE A 113 5.10 -8.79 14.40
CA PHE A 113 4.72 -7.49 13.83
C PHE A 113 5.80 -6.42 14.10
N GLY A 114 6.45 -6.47 15.27
CA GLY A 114 7.56 -5.58 15.63
C GLY A 114 8.81 -5.73 14.76
N ASP A 115 8.97 -6.86 14.07
CA ASP A 115 10.15 -7.17 13.25
C ASP A 115 10.03 -6.70 11.79
N LEU A 116 8.85 -6.19 11.41
CA LEU A 116 8.62 -5.58 10.11
C LEU A 116 9.38 -4.25 10.01
N ASP A 117 10.04 -4.05 8.88
CA ASP A 117 10.69 -2.77 8.57
C ASP A 117 9.64 -1.74 8.15
N THR A 118 8.69 -2.16 7.31
CA THR A 118 7.66 -1.29 6.72
C THR A 118 6.35 -2.04 6.53
N VAL A 119 5.23 -1.39 6.88
CA VAL A 119 3.87 -1.78 6.54
C VAL A 119 3.23 -0.66 5.75
N LEU A 120 2.76 -0.99 4.55
CA LEU A 120 2.09 -0.09 3.62
C LEU A 120 0.59 -0.39 3.63
N LEU A 121 -0.21 0.58 4.05
CA LEU A 121 -1.66 0.46 4.11
C LEU A 121 -2.29 1.59 3.30
N PRO A 122 -2.63 1.35 2.01
CA PRO A 122 -3.27 2.35 1.18
C PRO A 122 -4.68 2.62 1.70
N VAL A 123 -5.11 3.87 1.56
CA VAL A 123 -6.41 4.37 2.01
C VAL A 123 -7.09 5.01 0.81
N CYS A 124 -8.33 4.60 0.52
CA CYS A 124 -9.17 5.25 -0.49
C CYS A 124 -10.46 5.70 0.18
N GLU A 125 -10.63 7.01 0.30
CA GLU A 125 -11.84 7.63 0.87
C GLU A 125 -12.28 8.78 -0.02
N ASN A 126 -13.57 8.86 -0.35
CA ASN A 126 -14.12 9.90 -1.23
C ASN A 126 -13.34 10.05 -2.54
N SER A 127 -12.86 8.92 -3.07
CA SER A 127 -12.04 8.84 -4.29
C SER A 127 -10.69 9.55 -4.21
N HIS A 128 -10.16 9.74 -3.01
CA HIS A 128 -8.81 10.23 -2.77
C HIS A 128 -7.94 9.11 -2.17
N TRP A 129 -6.83 8.83 -2.85
CA TRP A 129 -5.85 7.86 -2.41
C TRP A 129 -4.79 8.52 -1.52
N THR A 130 -4.56 7.94 -0.36
CA THR A 130 -3.46 8.27 0.55
C THR A 130 -2.80 7.00 1.08
N LEU A 131 -1.71 7.15 1.84
CA LEU A 131 -0.95 6.01 2.36
C LEU A 131 -0.70 6.15 3.86
N ILE A 132 -1.15 5.15 4.63
CA ILE A 132 -0.65 4.94 5.99
C ILE A 132 0.63 4.11 5.89
N VAL A 133 1.70 4.62 6.52
CA VAL A 133 2.99 3.95 6.65
C VAL A 133 3.21 3.65 8.12
N VAL A 134 3.43 2.39 8.45
CA VAL A 134 3.89 1.98 9.79
C VAL A 134 5.27 1.38 9.66
N ARG A 135 6.21 1.78 10.51
CA ARG A 135 7.55 1.17 10.58
C ARG A 135 7.73 0.56 11.97
N PRO A 136 7.29 -0.69 12.20
CA PRO A 136 7.27 -1.28 13.53
C PRO A 136 8.62 -1.30 14.24
N LYS A 137 9.71 -1.65 13.55
CA LYS A 137 11.07 -1.56 14.12
C LYS A 137 11.47 -0.17 14.58
N MET A 138 10.99 0.87 13.91
CA MET A 138 11.26 2.26 14.28
C MET A 138 10.20 2.85 15.20
N ARG A 139 9.10 2.12 15.45
CA ARG A 139 7.94 2.55 16.23
C ARG A 139 7.36 3.87 15.73
N THR A 140 7.27 4.02 14.40
CA THR A 140 6.72 5.22 13.78
C THR A 140 5.48 4.95 12.94
N ILE A 141 4.56 5.91 12.93
CA ILE A 141 3.38 5.93 12.07
C ILE A 141 3.37 7.24 11.29
N ALA A 142 3.07 7.18 9.99
CA ALA A 142 2.90 8.35 9.15
C ALA A 142 1.66 8.20 8.26
N HIS A 143 1.09 9.33 7.85
CA HIS A 143 0.03 9.40 6.84
C HIS A 143 0.51 10.32 5.73
N MET A 144 0.81 9.75 4.57
CA MET A 144 1.26 10.47 3.39
C MET A 144 0.06 10.79 2.52
N ASP A 145 -0.18 12.08 2.33
CA ASP A 145 -1.28 12.63 1.54
C ASP A 145 -0.72 13.70 0.62
N SER A 146 -0.82 13.47 -0.68
CA SER A 146 -0.24 14.34 -1.71
C SER A 146 -0.91 15.71 -1.79
N LEU A 147 -2.15 15.84 -1.31
CA LEU A 147 -2.88 17.11 -1.24
C LEU A 147 -2.72 17.81 0.13
N SER A 148 -2.29 17.09 1.17
CA SER A 148 -2.10 17.61 2.52
C SER A 148 -0.78 17.15 3.16
N VAL A 149 0.18 18.07 3.28
CA VAL A 149 1.48 17.83 3.93
C VAL A 149 1.32 17.37 5.39
N ALA A 150 0.28 17.83 6.08
CA ALA A 150 0.02 17.45 7.46
C ALA A 150 -0.63 16.05 7.59
N GLY A 151 -1.18 15.52 6.49
CA GLY A 151 -2.01 14.33 6.52
C GLY A 151 -3.32 14.55 7.30
N SER A 152 -3.87 13.46 7.85
CA SER A 152 -5.12 13.47 8.59
C SER A 152 -4.91 12.97 10.02
N ALA A 153 -5.18 13.83 11.00
CA ALA A 153 -5.04 13.50 12.42
C ALA A 153 -5.96 12.36 12.87
N SER A 154 -7.19 12.28 12.32
CA SER A 154 -8.12 11.20 12.63
C SER A 154 -7.65 9.85 12.08
N LYS A 155 -7.12 9.82 10.84
CA LYS A 155 -6.53 8.61 10.25
C LYS A 155 -5.30 8.16 11.03
N LEU A 156 -4.43 9.09 11.43
CA LEU A 156 -3.26 8.77 12.28
C LEU A 156 -3.66 8.17 13.63
N LYS A 157 -4.66 8.76 14.30
CA LYS A 157 -5.19 8.22 15.57
C LYS A 157 -5.76 6.81 15.39
N LEU A 158 -6.49 6.59 14.30
CA LEU A 158 -7.06 5.26 13.99
C LEU A 158 -5.98 4.23 13.64
N ALA A 159 -4.95 4.63 12.88
CA ALA A 159 -3.81 3.79 12.59
C ALA A 159 -3.02 3.41 13.86
N GLN A 160 -2.83 4.35 14.79
CA GLN A 160 -2.20 4.06 16.09
C GLN A 160 -3.06 3.10 16.93
N ALA A 161 -4.38 3.28 16.94
CA ALA A 161 -5.29 2.35 17.59
C ALA A 161 -5.24 0.94 16.95
N TRP A 162 -5.09 0.86 15.63
CA TRP A 162 -4.88 -0.42 14.92
C TRP A 162 -3.56 -1.08 15.30
N VAL A 163 -2.44 -0.36 15.29
CA VAL A 163 -1.13 -0.88 15.73
C VAL A 163 -1.20 -1.37 17.18
N LYS A 164 -1.83 -0.60 18.07
CA LYS A 164 -2.08 -1.00 19.46
C LYS A 164 -2.90 -2.29 19.55
N ALA A 165 -3.94 -2.43 18.73
CA ALA A 165 -4.75 -3.65 18.70
C ALA A 165 -4.00 -4.87 18.14
N VAL A 166 -3.05 -4.67 17.23
CA VAL A 166 -2.21 -5.75 16.69
C VAL A 166 -1.14 -6.21 17.69
N LEU A 167 -0.53 -5.27 18.41
CA LEU A 167 0.54 -5.56 19.37
C LEU A 167 0.02 -5.91 20.77
N GLU A 168 -1.22 -5.53 21.11
CA GLU A 168 -1.84 -5.78 22.42
C GLU A 168 -0.92 -5.30 23.57
N GLU A 169 -0.56 -6.17 24.52
CA GLU A 169 0.35 -5.82 25.62
C GLU A 169 1.80 -5.53 25.18
N ASN A 170 2.19 -5.87 23.93
CA ASN A 170 3.51 -5.50 23.39
C ASN A 170 3.54 -4.03 22.94
N PHE A 171 2.42 -3.30 22.98
CA PHE A 171 2.37 -1.89 22.60
C PHE A 171 2.73 -0.99 23.79
N ILE A 172 3.89 -0.34 23.71
CA ILE A 172 4.32 0.67 24.69
C ILE A 172 4.13 2.07 24.10
N GLU A 173 3.06 2.75 24.51
CA GLU A 173 2.61 4.01 23.90
C GLU A 173 3.71 5.09 23.85
N ALA A 174 4.53 5.20 24.90
CA ALA A 174 5.61 6.18 25.00
C ALA A 174 6.73 6.01 23.96
N GLU A 175 6.85 4.82 23.35
CA GLU A 175 7.89 4.55 22.36
C GLU A 175 7.42 4.83 20.93
N TRP A 176 6.11 4.93 20.71
CA TRP A 176 5.52 5.15 19.40
C TRP A 176 5.35 6.63 19.13
N ARG A 177 5.72 7.07 17.93
CA ARG A 177 5.55 8.47 17.50
C ARG A 177 4.96 8.58 16.11
N VAL A 178 4.16 9.63 15.94
CA VAL A 178 3.75 10.06 14.61
C VAL A 178 4.90 10.84 13.97
N VAL A 179 5.26 10.48 12.74
CA VAL A 179 6.28 11.18 11.95
C VAL A 179 5.68 11.69 10.66
N ARG A 180 6.42 12.58 9.99
CA ARG A 180 6.09 13.10 8.67
C ARG A 180 7.18 12.68 7.70
N HIS A 181 6.77 12.34 6.48
CA HIS A 181 7.67 12.11 5.37
C HIS A 181 7.45 13.23 4.36
N GLU A 182 8.53 13.90 3.96
CA GLU A 182 8.46 14.84 2.85
C GLU A 182 8.21 14.07 1.55
N ALA A 183 7.25 14.56 0.76
CA ALA A 183 6.86 13.94 -0.49
C ALA A 183 6.40 15.02 -1.48
N PRO A 184 6.52 14.78 -2.80
CA PRO A 184 5.99 15.68 -3.81
C PRO A 184 4.50 15.96 -3.60
N ARG A 185 4.11 17.22 -3.75
CA ARG A 185 2.70 17.64 -3.68
C ARG A 185 2.02 17.38 -5.02
N GLN A 186 0.79 16.87 -4.95
CA GLN A 186 -0.08 16.77 -6.11
C GLN A 186 -0.67 18.15 -6.44
N THR A 187 -0.75 18.46 -7.73
CA THR A 187 -1.27 19.74 -8.25
C THR A 187 -2.54 19.57 -9.09
N ASN A 188 -2.99 18.33 -9.34
CA ASN A 188 -4.19 18.00 -10.10
C ASN A 188 -5.16 17.15 -9.26
N GLY A 189 -6.28 16.72 -9.84
CA GLY A 189 -7.31 15.93 -9.15
C GLY A 189 -7.21 14.41 -9.30
N TYR A 190 -6.28 13.88 -10.11
CA TYR A 190 -6.31 12.49 -10.57
C TYR A 190 -5.08 11.65 -10.17
N ASP A 191 -3.95 12.27 -9.84
CA ASP A 191 -2.70 11.56 -9.57
C ASP A 191 -2.57 11.00 -8.14
N CYS A 192 -3.61 11.07 -7.30
CA CYS A 192 -3.52 10.65 -5.89
C CYS A 192 -3.11 9.18 -5.74
N GLY A 193 -3.58 8.31 -6.65
CA GLY A 193 -3.17 6.91 -6.71
C GLY A 193 -1.70 6.73 -7.10
N VAL A 194 -1.21 7.53 -8.06
CA VAL A 194 0.20 7.51 -8.52
C VAL A 194 1.12 8.00 -7.40
N HIS A 195 0.75 9.08 -6.71
CA HIS A 195 1.47 9.55 -5.53
C HIS A 195 1.48 8.49 -4.41
N THR A 196 0.36 7.82 -4.15
CA THR A 196 0.29 6.74 -3.16
C THR A 196 1.25 5.60 -3.48
N ILE A 197 1.29 5.14 -4.73
CA ILE A 197 2.21 4.08 -5.18
C ILE A 197 3.67 4.53 -5.05
N THR A 198 4.00 5.71 -5.58
CA THR A 198 5.39 6.20 -5.62
C THR A 198 5.92 6.57 -4.24
N ASN A 199 5.08 7.10 -3.35
CA ASN A 199 5.40 7.27 -1.94
C ASN A 199 5.74 5.93 -1.29
N GLY A 200 4.94 4.88 -1.55
CA GLY A 200 5.23 3.53 -1.07
C GLY A 200 6.57 2.98 -1.55
N MET A 201 6.96 3.26 -2.81
CA MET A 201 8.25 2.84 -3.36
C MET A 201 9.46 3.57 -2.75
N CYS A 202 9.27 4.77 -2.21
CA CYS A 202 10.35 5.61 -1.67
C CYS A 202 10.65 5.38 -0.19
N ILE A 203 9.71 4.78 0.55
CA ILE A 203 9.81 4.53 1.99
C ILE A 203 10.48 3.19 2.28
#